data_AF-A0A844UC76-F1
#
_entry.id   AF-A0A844UC76-F1
#
_cell.length_a   1.000
_cell.length_b   1.000
_cell.length_c   1.000
_cell.angle_alpha   90.00
_cell.angle_beta   90.00
_cell.angle_gamma   90.00
#
_symmetry.space_group_name_H-M   'P 1'
#
loop_
_entity.id
_entity.type
_entity.pdbx_description
1 polymer ?
#
loop_
_entity_poly.entity_id
_entity_poly.type
_entity_poly.pdbx_seq_one_letter_code
_entity_poly.pdbx_strand_id
1 'polypeptide(L)'
;MKRIGLSILLLFFVQISSWAQEENLQVEVIQKGKVIPMDNGIINLKSDAFTFEITSNNIEGFLIGATYDRDLYRSAIGEADLEVPWFNSFAIADENHNPNKELIISDQVPTYWFYKNAIEHRFDSAPKGNAEEWVGQRTIEVLNNLSSYETVPLSKFKDTVYVYFYSPVYDEHYNLTEAIILYHAALKFK
;
A
#
# COMPACT_ATOMS: atom_id res chain seq x y z
N MET A 1 -7.32 -67.89 -20.64
CA MET A 1 -7.72 -67.10 -19.44
C MET A 1 -7.09 -65.73 -19.54
N LYS A 2 -7.87 -64.69 -19.86
CA LYS A 2 -7.40 -63.31 -20.03
C LYS A 2 -7.19 -62.70 -18.63
N ARG A 3 -5.98 -62.22 -18.34
CA ARG A 3 -5.68 -61.45 -17.12
C ARG A 3 -5.87 -59.96 -17.42
N ILE A 4 -6.92 -59.40 -16.83
CA ILE A 4 -7.15 -57.97 -16.67
C ILE A 4 -6.13 -57.49 -15.64
N GLY A 5 -5.39 -56.42 -15.94
CA GLY A 5 -4.33 -55.91 -15.07
C GLY A 5 -4.19 -54.39 -15.17
N LEU A 6 -5.13 -53.71 -14.51
CA LEU A 6 -4.99 -52.43 -13.81
C LEU A 6 -4.23 -51.29 -14.52
N SER A 7 -4.97 -50.45 -15.26
CA SER A 7 -4.53 -49.10 -15.60
C SER A 7 -4.45 -48.25 -14.32
N ILE A 8 -3.24 -47.96 -13.85
CA ILE A 8 -2.99 -46.96 -12.81
C ILE A 8 -3.18 -45.59 -13.46
N LEU A 9 -4.35 -45.01 -13.24
CA LEU A 9 -4.65 -43.62 -13.55
C LEU A 9 -3.85 -42.75 -12.56
N LEU A 10 -2.68 -42.27 -12.99
CA LEU A 10 -1.89 -41.29 -12.25
C LEU A 10 -2.66 -39.96 -12.29
N LEU A 11 -3.53 -39.73 -11.30
CA LEU A 11 -4.12 -38.43 -11.03
C LEU A 11 -2.98 -37.50 -10.61
N PHE A 12 -2.47 -36.73 -11.57
CA PHE A 12 -1.69 -35.53 -11.29
C PHE A 12 -2.59 -34.59 -10.49
N PHE A 13 -2.44 -34.61 -9.16
CA PHE A 13 -2.81 -33.46 -8.33
C PHE A 13 -1.82 -32.35 -8.67
N VAL A 14 -2.06 -31.66 -9.79
CA VAL A 14 -1.59 -30.30 -9.94
C VAL A 14 -2.34 -29.54 -8.87
N GLN A 15 -1.65 -29.19 -7.79
CA GLN A 15 -2.14 -28.17 -6.88
C GLN A 15 -2.19 -26.89 -7.70
N ILE A 16 -3.36 -26.62 -8.28
CA ILE A 16 -3.69 -25.34 -8.86
C ILE A 16 -3.78 -24.42 -7.64
N SER A 17 -2.67 -23.79 -7.29
CA SER A 17 -2.68 -22.65 -6.39
C SER A 17 -3.39 -21.54 -7.15
N SER A 18 -4.71 -21.48 -7.01
CA SER A 18 -5.55 -20.39 -7.48
C SER A 18 -5.19 -19.12 -6.72
N TRP A 19 -4.11 -18.46 -7.10
CA TRP A 19 -3.88 -17.05 -6.78
C TRP A 19 -4.40 -16.23 -7.95
N ALA A 20 -5.72 -16.25 -8.11
CA ALA A 20 -6.41 -15.20 -8.83
C ALA A 20 -6.80 -14.16 -7.79
N GLN A 21 -5.82 -13.39 -7.31
CA GLN A 21 -6.13 -12.03 -6.84
C GLN A 21 -6.06 -11.17 -8.08
N GLU A 22 -7.23 -10.84 -8.61
CA GLU A 22 -7.43 -9.76 -9.58
C GLU A 22 -7.33 -8.41 -8.83
N GLU A 23 -6.32 -8.26 -7.98
CA GLU A 23 -6.03 -7.01 -7.29
C GLU A 23 -5.14 -6.19 -8.21
N ASN A 24 -5.70 -5.07 -8.68
CA ASN A 24 -4.99 -4.13 -9.56
C ASN A 24 -3.77 -3.48 -8.85
N LEU A 25 -3.62 -3.65 -7.53
CA LEU A 25 -2.49 -3.18 -6.74
C LEU A 25 -2.08 -4.23 -5.70
N GLN A 26 -0.83 -4.68 -5.76
CA GLN A 26 -0.20 -5.50 -4.73
C GLN A 26 0.83 -4.65 -3.97
N VAL A 27 0.81 -4.73 -2.64
CA VAL A 27 1.72 -4.00 -1.75
C VAL A 27 2.47 -4.97 -0.85
N GLU A 28 3.79 -5.01 -0.98
CA GLU A 28 4.69 -5.73 -0.08
C GLU A 28 5.48 -4.74 0.78
N VAL A 29 5.68 -5.08 2.05
CA VAL A 29 6.54 -4.30 2.96
C VAL A 29 7.86 -5.03 3.14
N ILE A 30 8.96 -4.41 2.74
CA ILE A 30 10.30 -4.98 2.78
C ILE A 30 11.12 -4.25 3.85
N GLN A 31 11.77 -4.99 4.74
CA GLN A 31 12.74 -4.45 5.68
C GLN A 31 14.00 -5.32 5.69
N LYS A 32 15.17 -4.69 5.50
CA LYS A 32 16.49 -5.37 5.41
C LYS A 32 16.52 -6.47 4.35
N GLY A 33 15.92 -6.18 3.19
CA GLY A 33 15.88 -7.08 2.03
C GLY A 33 14.96 -8.30 2.19
N LYS A 34 14.05 -8.29 3.18
CA LYS A 34 13.07 -9.37 3.40
C LYS A 34 11.67 -8.80 3.41
N VAL A 35 10.75 -9.48 2.73
CA VAL A 35 9.31 -9.23 2.86
C VAL A 35 8.89 -9.53 4.30
N ILE A 36 8.23 -8.57 4.93
CA ILE A 36 7.68 -8.68 6.27
C ILE A 36 6.20 -9.04 6.12
N PRO A 37 5.78 -10.23 6.58
CA PRO A 37 4.41 -10.67 6.39
C PRO A 37 3.45 -9.81 7.23
N MET A 38 2.27 -9.58 6.67
CA MET A 38 1.13 -9.06 7.40
C MET A 38 0.44 -10.21 8.14
N ASP A 39 0.15 -10.01 9.42
CA ASP A 39 -0.65 -10.91 10.25
C ASP A 39 -1.82 -10.15 10.83
N ASN A 40 -3.05 -10.53 10.45
CA ASN A 40 -4.30 -9.88 10.87
C ASN A 40 -4.26 -8.34 10.73
N GLY A 41 -3.83 -7.83 9.58
CA GLY A 41 -3.74 -6.40 9.31
C GLY A 41 -2.56 -5.68 9.96
N ILE A 42 -1.66 -6.40 10.65
CA ILE A 42 -0.51 -5.82 11.38
C ILE A 42 0.79 -6.25 10.72
N ILE A 43 1.69 -5.29 10.49
CA ILE A 43 3.06 -5.52 10.05
C ILE A 43 4.00 -5.09 11.17
N ASN A 44 4.73 -6.05 11.74
CA ASN A 44 5.67 -5.77 12.82
C ASN A 44 7.04 -5.39 12.24
N LEU A 45 7.41 -4.12 12.37
CA LEU A 45 8.66 -3.57 11.88
C LEU A 45 9.62 -3.29 13.05
N LYS A 46 10.92 -3.41 12.78
CA LYS A 46 11.91 -2.74 13.63
C LYS A 46 11.83 -1.25 13.38
N SER A 47 12.12 -0.43 14.39
CA SER A 47 12.34 1.01 14.26
C SER A 47 13.58 1.29 13.40
N ASP A 48 13.42 1.17 12.09
CA ASP A 48 14.44 1.26 11.06
C ASP A 48 13.72 1.49 9.72
N ALA A 49 14.47 1.89 8.70
CA ALA A 49 13.93 2.10 7.36
C ALA A 49 13.22 0.84 6.83
N PHE A 50 12.20 1.06 6.01
CA PHE A 50 11.50 0.00 5.28
C PHE A 50 11.09 0.52 3.90
N THR A 51 10.68 -0.38 3.02
CA THR A 51 10.29 -0.07 1.65
C THR A 51 8.92 -0.67 1.38
N PHE A 52 8.01 0.13 0.82
CA PHE A 52 6.85 -0.41 0.13
C PHE A 52 7.28 -0.81 -1.27
N GLU A 53 7.16 -2.08 -1.64
CA GLU A 53 7.22 -2.52 -3.02
C GLU A 53 5.80 -2.65 -3.55
N ILE A 54 5.52 -1.94 -4.63
CA ILE A 54 4.21 -1.82 -5.23
C ILE A 54 4.27 -2.45 -6.61
N THR A 55 3.41 -3.44 -6.85
CA THR A 55 3.14 -3.96 -8.19
C THR A 55 1.75 -3.52 -8.60
N SER A 56 1.64 -2.80 -9.69
CA SER A 56 0.38 -2.26 -10.20
C SER A 56 0.04 -2.83 -11.56
N ASN A 57 -1.24 -3.15 -11.75
CA ASN A 57 -1.85 -3.54 -13.02
C ASN A 57 -3.05 -2.64 -13.29
N ASN A 58 -3.01 -1.86 -14.35
CA ASN A 58 -4.00 -0.88 -14.80
C ASN A 58 -4.35 0.23 -13.79
N ILE A 59 -3.45 0.54 -12.85
CA ILE A 59 -3.57 1.70 -11.95
C ILE A 59 -2.35 2.60 -12.12
N GLU A 60 -2.55 3.82 -12.63
CA GLU A 60 -1.49 4.83 -12.75
C GLU A 60 -1.07 5.37 -11.37
N GLY A 61 -2.04 5.52 -10.46
CA GLY A 61 -1.79 6.06 -9.13
C GLY A 61 -2.94 5.84 -8.16
N PHE A 62 -2.66 6.09 -6.89
CA PHE A 62 -3.57 5.90 -5.77
C PHE A 62 -3.27 6.92 -4.66
N LEU A 63 -4.23 7.08 -3.76
CA LEU A 63 -4.12 7.92 -2.59
C LEU A 63 -3.68 7.10 -1.38
N ILE A 64 -2.90 7.72 -0.50
CA ILE A 64 -2.48 7.14 0.78
C ILE A 64 -2.89 8.11 1.88
N GLY A 65 -3.63 7.61 2.85
CA GLY A 65 -3.74 8.27 4.14
C GLY A 65 -2.89 7.51 5.16
N ALA A 66 -2.20 8.28 6.01
CA ALA A 66 -1.40 7.74 7.09
C ALA A 66 -1.64 8.55 8.36
N THR A 67 -1.93 7.86 9.47
CA THR A 67 -2.32 8.46 10.74
C THR A 67 -1.72 7.73 11.94
N TYR A 68 -1.64 8.41 13.07
CA TYR A 68 -1.43 7.79 14.37
C TYR A 68 -2.77 7.45 15.08
N ASP A 69 -3.89 7.97 14.59
CA ASP A 69 -5.23 7.78 15.15
C ASP A 69 -5.86 6.47 14.65
N ARG A 70 -6.06 5.55 15.58
CA ARG A 70 -6.66 4.24 15.29
C ARG A 70 -8.14 4.35 14.89
N ASP A 71 -8.90 5.26 15.48
CA ASP A 71 -10.34 5.36 15.23
C ASP A 71 -10.61 5.98 13.86
N LEU A 72 -9.78 6.95 13.45
CA LEU A 72 -9.80 7.47 12.08
C LEU A 72 -9.49 6.37 11.06
N TYR A 73 -8.43 5.57 11.31
CA TYR A 73 -8.10 4.42 10.46
C TYR A 73 -9.24 3.40 10.37
N ARG A 74 -9.82 2.99 11.51
CA ARG A 74 -10.93 2.04 11.55
C ARG A 74 -12.14 2.54 10.77
N SER A 75 -12.39 3.84 10.80
CA SER A 75 -13.47 4.45 10.03
C SER A 75 -13.17 4.45 8.53
N ALA A 76 -11.92 4.74 8.14
CA ALA A 76 -11.49 4.70 6.74
C ALA A 76 -11.62 3.30 6.12
N ILE A 77 -11.45 2.23 6.90
CA ILE A 77 -11.62 0.84 6.44
C ILE A 77 -13.03 0.26 6.70
N GLY A 78 -13.99 1.08 7.14
CA GLY A 78 -15.39 0.68 7.33
C GLY A 78 -15.67 -0.15 8.60
N GLU A 79 -14.73 -0.23 9.54
CA GLU A 79 -14.92 -0.89 10.84
C GLU A 79 -15.59 0.00 11.90
N ALA A 80 -15.69 1.30 11.63
CA ALA A 80 -16.32 2.31 12.47
C ALA A 80 -17.02 3.36 11.60
N ASP A 81 -17.94 4.10 12.21
CA ASP A 81 -18.73 5.14 11.54
C ASP A 81 -18.36 6.51 12.12
N LEU A 82 -17.21 7.03 11.69
CA LEU A 82 -16.78 8.41 11.93
C LEU A 82 -16.52 9.08 10.58
N GLU A 83 -16.67 10.41 10.55
CA GLU A 83 -16.27 11.19 9.39
C GLU A 83 -14.76 11.06 9.16
N VAL A 84 -14.37 10.81 7.91
CA VAL A 84 -12.99 10.63 7.49
C VAL A 84 -12.60 11.81 6.59
N PRO A 85 -11.89 12.84 7.10
CA PRO A 85 -11.63 14.07 6.35
C PRO A 85 -10.85 13.87 5.04
N TRP A 86 -10.07 12.80 4.92
CA TRP A 86 -9.32 12.46 3.72
C TRP A 86 -10.18 12.34 2.46
N PHE A 87 -11.42 11.88 2.61
CA PHE A 87 -12.34 11.67 1.49
C PHE A 87 -12.92 12.98 0.93
N ASN A 88 -12.81 14.06 1.67
CA ASN A 88 -13.33 15.38 1.28
C ASN A 88 -12.21 16.37 0.94
N SER A 89 -10.96 15.90 0.84
CA SER A 89 -9.78 16.75 0.73
C SER A 89 -9.02 16.57 -0.58
N PHE A 90 -8.41 17.65 -1.06
CA PHE A 90 -7.46 17.57 -2.16
C PHE A 90 -6.15 16.92 -1.69
N ALA A 91 -5.67 15.97 -2.49
CA ALA A 91 -4.42 15.28 -2.20
C ALA A 91 -3.21 16.20 -2.40
N ILE A 92 -2.19 15.97 -1.58
CA ILE A 92 -0.87 16.56 -1.81
C ILE A 92 -0.10 15.63 -2.75
N ALA A 93 0.38 16.17 -3.87
CA ALA A 93 1.33 15.46 -4.71
C ALA A 93 2.70 15.46 -4.00
N ASP A 94 3.23 14.26 -3.78
CA ASP A 94 4.56 14.08 -3.20
C ASP A 94 5.66 14.52 -4.18
N GLU A 95 6.92 14.53 -3.75
CA GLU A 95 8.04 14.89 -4.60
C GLU A 95 8.43 13.78 -5.58
N ASN A 96 8.96 14.18 -6.74
CA ASN A 96 9.40 13.24 -7.77
C ASN A 96 10.61 12.45 -7.28
N HIS A 97 10.59 11.13 -7.48
CA HIS A 97 11.70 10.21 -7.15
C HIS A 97 11.94 9.96 -5.64
N ASN A 98 10.97 10.30 -4.77
CA ASN A 98 11.02 10.10 -3.32
C ASN A 98 12.36 10.57 -2.68
N PRO A 99 12.72 11.86 -2.80
CA PRO A 99 14.00 12.38 -2.34
C PRO A 99 14.09 12.42 -0.80
N ASN A 100 12.96 12.68 -0.14
CA ASN A 100 12.90 12.89 1.31
C ASN A 100 12.77 11.57 2.09
N LYS A 101 12.49 10.45 1.41
CA LYS A 101 12.25 9.14 2.03
C LYS A 101 11.24 9.21 3.16
N GLU A 102 10.15 9.92 2.92
CA GLU A 102 9.16 10.24 3.95
C GLU A 102 7.83 9.53 3.73
N LEU A 103 7.20 9.18 4.84
CA LEU A 103 5.77 8.94 4.92
C LEU A 103 5.14 10.15 5.58
N ILE A 104 4.33 10.87 4.81
CA ILE A 104 3.56 12.02 5.30
C ILE A 104 2.44 11.50 6.20
N ILE A 105 2.37 12.00 7.43
CA ILE A 105 1.31 11.72 8.40
C ILE A 105 0.38 12.92 8.45
N SER A 106 -0.90 12.69 8.21
CA SER A 106 -1.94 13.72 8.25
C SER A 106 -3.29 13.09 8.46
N ASP A 107 -4.11 13.66 9.33
CA ASP A 107 -5.50 13.25 9.55
C ASP A 107 -6.49 13.98 8.64
N GLN A 108 -5.98 14.87 7.78
CA GLN A 108 -6.80 15.79 6.99
C GLN A 108 -6.67 15.55 5.50
N VAL A 109 -5.44 15.41 5.00
CA VAL A 109 -5.15 15.36 3.56
C VAL A 109 -4.41 14.07 3.19
N PRO A 110 -4.84 13.35 2.14
CA PRO A 110 -4.10 12.21 1.64
C PRO A 110 -2.91 12.66 0.78
N THR A 111 -1.95 11.76 0.55
CA THR A 111 -0.92 11.95 -0.48
C THR A 111 -1.25 11.16 -1.73
N TYR A 112 -0.87 11.69 -2.89
CA TYR A 112 -1.02 11.00 -4.17
C TYR A 112 0.30 10.42 -4.64
N TRP A 113 0.38 9.09 -4.76
CA TRP A 113 1.50 8.40 -5.37
C TRP A 113 1.10 7.81 -6.72
N PHE A 114 1.95 8.01 -7.71
CA PHE A 114 1.70 7.55 -9.07
C PHE A 114 2.98 7.20 -9.81
N TYR A 115 2.83 6.40 -10.87
CA TYR A 115 3.83 6.11 -11.87
C TYR A 115 3.24 6.42 -13.24
N LYS A 116 3.81 7.40 -13.92
CA LYS A 116 3.44 7.71 -15.31
C LYS A 116 4.49 7.19 -16.30
N ASN A 117 5.76 7.34 -15.94
CA ASN A 117 6.91 6.82 -16.67
C ASN A 117 8.17 6.90 -15.78
N ALA A 118 9.31 6.45 -16.30
CA ALA A 118 10.59 6.45 -15.58
C ALA A 118 11.13 7.84 -15.16
N ILE A 119 10.57 8.94 -15.69
CA ILE A 119 10.97 10.31 -15.37
C ILE A 119 9.99 10.95 -14.36
N GLU A 120 8.70 10.63 -14.45
CA GLU A 120 7.63 11.26 -13.66
C GLU A 120 6.91 10.21 -12.81
N HIS A 121 7.32 10.08 -11.53
CA HIS A 121 6.77 9.12 -10.57
C HIS A 121 7.07 9.50 -9.10
N ARG A 122 6.37 8.87 -8.14
CA ARG A 122 6.56 9.08 -6.69
C ARG A 122 7.31 7.97 -5.97
N PHE A 123 7.89 7.04 -6.72
CA PHE A 123 8.72 5.95 -6.20
C PHE A 123 10.21 6.34 -6.16
N ASP A 124 11.03 5.52 -5.52
CA ASP A 124 12.50 5.56 -5.56
C ASP A 124 13.02 5.48 -7.00
N SER A 125 14.32 5.73 -7.20
CA SER A 125 14.94 5.66 -8.52
C SER A 125 14.80 4.27 -9.17
N ALA A 126 14.59 4.26 -10.49
CA ALA A 126 14.50 3.07 -11.35
C ALA A 126 13.28 2.13 -11.13
N PRO A 127 12.04 2.65 -11.01
CA PRO A 127 10.85 1.84 -11.16
C PRO A 127 10.79 1.22 -12.56
N LYS A 128 10.20 0.04 -12.68
CA LYS A 128 10.15 -0.76 -13.91
C LYS A 128 8.73 -0.81 -14.46
N GLY A 129 8.59 -0.90 -15.77
CA GLY A 129 7.29 -1.08 -16.43
C GLY A 129 6.87 0.11 -17.29
N ASN A 130 5.56 0.29 -17.41
CA ASN A 130 4.90 1.32 -18.20
C ASN A 130 3.62 1.81 -17.48
N ALA A 131 2.81 2.63 -18.13
CA ALA A 131 1.61 3.22 -17.51
C ALA A 131 0.50 2.18 -17.17
N GLU A 132 0.50 1.02 -17.82
CA GLU A 132 -0.46 -0.06 -17.59
C GLU A 132 0.05 -1.04 -16.54
N GLU A 133 1.33 -1.43 -16.58
CA GLU A 133 1.91 -2.38 -15.64
C GLU A 133 3.26 -1.88 -15.13
N TRP A 134 3.40 -1.71 -13.82
CA TRP A 134 4.64 -1.21 -13.24
C TRP A 134 4.94 -1.77 -11.85
N VAL A 135 6.23 -1.76 -11.52
CA VAL A 135 6.76 -2.09 -10.20
C VAL A 135 7.60 -0.92 -9.69
N GLY A 136 7.22 -0.40 -8.52
CA GLY A 136 7.86 0.75 -7.90
C GLY A 136 8.16 0.47 -6.44
N GLN A 137 9.33 0.90 -5.98
CA GLN A 137 9.71 0.84 -4.56
C GLN A 137 9.61 2.24 -3.97
N ARG A 138 9.06 2.39 -2.77
CA ARG A 138 9.10 3.65 -2.02
C ARG A 138 9.70 3.41 -0.64
N THR A 139 10.93 3.86 -0.45
CA THR A 139 11.64 3.73 0.83
C THR A 139 11.26 4.84 1.80
N ILE A 140 11.00 4.45 3.04
CA ILE A 140 10.61 5.33 4.14
C ILE A 140 11.70 5.25 5.22
N GLU A 141 12.23 6.40 5.62
CA GLU A 141 13.22 6.59 6.67
C GLU A 141 12.71 7.53 7.79
N VAL A 142 11.77 8.42 7.45
CA VAL A 142 11.20 9.41 8.37
C VAL A 142 9.68 9.47 8.26
N LEU A 143 9.03 9.84 9.37
CA LEU A 143 7.62 10.18 9.44
C LEU A 143 7.51 11.70 9.49
N ASN A 144 6.83 12.32 8.53
CA ASN A 144 6.65 13.77 8.47
C ASN A 144 5.20 14.13 8.83
N ASN A 145 4.96 14.58 10.06
CA ASN A 145 3.63 14.91 10.55
C ASN A 145 3.28 16.36 10.20
N LEU A 146 2.28 16.54 9.33
CA LEU A 146 1.84 17.87 8.88
C LEU A 146 1.09 18.66 9.96
N SER A 147 0.45 17.99 10.91
CA SER A 147 -0.31 18.63 11.97
C SER A 147 0.58 19.17 13.09
N SER A 148 1.64 18.43 13.45
CA SER A 148 2.60 18.86 14.47
C SER A 148 3.83 19.58 13.90
N TYR A 149 4.02 19.55 12.57
CA TYR A 149 5.24 20.01 11.89
C TYR A 149 6.51 19.30 12.37
N GLU A 150 6.37 18.05 12.86
CA GLU A 150 7.49 17.24 13.33
C GLU A 150 7.89 16.21 12.28
N THR A 151 9.20 16.08 12.06
CA THR A 151 9.79 14.99 11.31
C THR A 151 10.50 14.03 12.28
N VAL A 152 10.00 12.80 12.37
CA VAL A 152 10.50 11.78 13.29
C VAL A 152 11.24 10.69 12.50
N PRO A 153 12.56 10.52 12.69
CA PRO A 153 13.27 9.38 12.13
C PRO A 153 12.70 8.05 12.62
N LEU A 154 12.51 7.08 11.73
CA LEU A 154 11.98 5.76 12.10
C LEU A 154 12.83 5.05 13.14
N SER A 155 14.14 5.33 13.18
CA SER A 155 15.07 4.83 14.20
C SER A 155 14.69 5.25 15.64
N LYS A 156 13.91 6.33 15.79
CA LYS A 156 13.43 6.86 17.07
C LYS A 156 11.95 6.59 17.33
N PHE A 157 11.19 6.16 16.32
CA PHE A 157 9.76 5.93 16.44
C PHE A 157 9.46 4.57 17.08
N LYS A 158 8.63 4.55 18.12
CA LYS A 158 8.29 3.35 18.91
C LYS A 158 6.79 3.25 19.15
N ASP A 159 6.02 3.38 18.08
CA ASP A 159 4.57 3.27 18.13
C ASP A 159 4.02 2.65 16.82
N THR A 160 2.75 2.90 16.52
CA THR A 160 2.05 2.38 15.34
C THR A 160 1.71 3.51 14.39
N VAL A 161 1.95 3.30 13.10
CA VAL A 161 1.38 4.10 12.01
C VAL A 161 0.33 3.27 11.32
N TYR A 162 -0.86 3.82 11.15
CA TYR A 162 -1.91 3.21 10.35
C TYR A 162 -1.86 3.79 8.95
N VAL A 163 -1.82 2.91 7.94
CA VAL A 163 -1.83 3.29 6.53
C VAL A 163 -2.98 2.63 5.81
N TYR A 164 -3.55 3.34 4.85
CA TYR A 164 -4.52 2.76 3.92
C TYR A 164 -4.39 3.45 2.56
N PHE A 165 -4.51 2.64 1.52
CA PHE A 165 -4.26 2.97 0.13
C PHE A 165 -5.59 2.79 -0.60
N TYR A 166 -5.98 3.77 -1.41
CA TYR A 166 -7.28 3.76 -2.06
C TYR A 166 -7.30 4.47 -3.41
N SER A 167 -8.22 4.03 -4.27
CA SER A 167 -8.58 4.74 -5.49
C SER A 167 -9.86 5.55 -5.26
N PRO A 168 -9.85 6.87 -5.51
CA PRO A 168 -11.06 7.67 -5.46
C PRO A 168 -11.90 7.47 -6.73
N VAL A 169 -13.21 7.36 -6.57
CA VAL A 169 -14.19 7.43 -7.67
C VAL A 169 -14.95 8.74 -7.53
N TYR A 170 -15.00 9.52 -8.61
CA TYR A 170 -15.68 10.80 -8.64
C TYR A 170 -16.88 10.77 -9.59
N ASP A 171 -17.91 11.56 -9.26
CA ASP A 171 -18.98 11.87 -10.21
C ASP A 171 -18.55 12.90 -11.27
N GLU A 172 -19.48 13.24 -12.18
CA GLU A 172 -19.26 14.23 -13.25
C GLU A 172 -18.98 15.65 -12.70
N HIS A 173 -19.27 15.90 -11.44
CA HIS A 173 -19.06 17.17 -10.73
C HIS A 173 -17.81 17.16 -9.84
N TYR A 174 -16.99 16.10 -9.93
CA TYR A 174 -15.79 15.88 -9.10
C TYR A 174 -16.08 15.71 -7.60
N ASN A 175 -17.30 15.32 -7.22
CA ASN A 175 -17.57 14.88 -5.85
C ASN A 175 -17.10 13.45 -5.69
N LEU A 176 -16.41 13.14 -4.59
CA LEU A 176 -16.04 11.76 -4.29
C LEU A 176 -17.31 10.94 -4.00
N THR A 177 -17.55 9.91 -4.78
CA THR A 177 -18.70 9.00 -4.60
C THR A 177 -18.31 7.71 -3.90
N GLU A 178 -17.06 7.27 -4.07
CA GLU A 178 -16.56 6.02 -3.50
C GLU A 178 -15.04 6.10 -3.28
N ALA A 179 -14.56 5.44 -2.24
CA ALA A 179 -13.14 5.18 -2.01
C ALA A 179 -12.92 3.66 -2.04
N ILE A 180 -12.34 3.16 -3.13
CA ILE A 180 -12.05 1.73 -3.28
C ILE A 180 -10.75 1.45 -2.52
N ILE A 181 -10.84 0.73 -1.40
CA ILE A 181 -9.68 0.34 -0.62
C ILE A 181 -8.88 -0.70 -1.39
N LEU A 182 -7.60 -0.39 -1.65
CA LEU A 182 -6.66 -1.25 -2.37
C LEU A 182 -5.77 -2.03 -1.40
N TYR A 183 -5.39 -1.41 -0.29
CA TYR A 183 -4.51 -2.01 0.72
C TYR A 183 -4.64 -1.25 2.03
N HIS A 184 -4.47 -1.92 3.18
CA HIS A 184 -4.42 -1.25 4.47
C HIS A 184 -3.61 -2.07 5.49
N ALA A 185 -2.94 -1.37 6.42
CA ALA A 185 -2.11 -2.01 7.43
C ALA A 185 -1.89 -1.13 8.67
N ALA A 186 -1.70 -1.77 9.82
CA ALA A 186 -1.07 -1.18 11.00
C ALA A 186 0.43 -1.51 11.02
N LEU A 187 1.28 -0.51 10.78
CA LEU A 187 2.73 -0.61 10.83
C LEU A 187 3.20 -0.39 12.27
N LYS A 188 3.53 -1.49 12.97
CA LYS A 188 3.91 -1.44 14.39
C LYS A 188 5.43 -1.48 14.54
N PHE A 189 6.01 -0.40 15.04
CA PHE A 189 7.47 -0.24 15.20
C PHE A 189 7.93 -0.59 16.62
N LYS A 190 8.93 -1.47 16.71
CA LYS A 190 9.49 -1.97 17.98
C LYS A 190 11.01 -1.85 18.05
#